data_AF-A0A6V0FKM6-F1
#
_entry.id   AF-A0A6V0FKM6-F1
#
_cell.length_a   1.000
_cell.length_b   1.000
_cell.length_c   1.000
_cell.angle_alpha   90.00
_cell.angle_beta   90.00
_cell.angle_gamma   90.00
#
_symmetry.space_group_name_H-M   'P 1'
#
loop_
_entity.id
_entity.type
_entity.pdbx_description
1 polymer ?
#
loop_
_entity_poly.entity_id
_entity_poly.type
_entity_poly.pdbx_seq_one_letter_code
_entity_poly.pdbx_strand_id
1 'polypeptide(L)'
;MAVVSADHADESLNAERIALPSATLAADGRGQRSAPGPRLYSPEEVRKHSEPDQGSFWAVIDGFVVDASEFVQTHPGGLKKLLSADSAATGATGRAFGFSFSRGRNAHFPQTGRRFRDGVEQYLSGKGDDAFLPPADVAFPPFGKLVILGQLDNGR
;
A
#
# COMPACT_ATOMS: atom_id res chain seq x y z
N MET A 1 -20.79 17.34 -6.60
CA MET A 1 -19.38 16.86 -6.58
C MET A 1 -18.89 16.98 -5.15
N ALA A 2 -18.57 15.87 -4.48
CA ALA A 2 -18.06 15.93 -3.11
C ALA A 2 -16.58 16.35 -3.16
N VAL A 3 -16.33 17.63 -2.88
CA VAL A 3 -14.99 18.12 -2.53
C VAL A 3 -14.70 17.61 -1.12
N VAL A 4 -13.91 16.55 -1.00
CA VAL A 4 -13.36 16.16 0.30
C VAL A 4 -12.30 17.22 0.61
N SER A 5 -12.63 18.09 1.56
CA SER A 5 -11.81 19.25 1.92
C SER A 5 -10.38 18.82 2.23
N ALA A 6 -9.41 19.62 1.78
CA ALA A 6 -7.98 19.50 2.07
C ALA A 6 -7.64 19.43 3.58
N ASP A 7 -8.63 19.63 4.45
CA ASP A 7 -8.58 19.62 5.92
C ASP A 7 -8.27 18.24 6.53
N HIS A 8 -8.34 17.15 5.76
CA HIS A 8 -8.02 15.80 6.26
C HIS A 8 -6.67 15.24 5.77
N ALA A 9 -5.93 16.00 4.95
CA ALA A 9 -4.59 15.60 4.53
C ALA A 9 -3.58 15.85 5.66
N ASP A 10 -2.92 14.79 6.11
CA ASP A 10 -1.88 14.85 7.14
C ASP A 10 -0.65 14.09 6.65
N GLU A 11 0.28 14.79 6.01
CA GLU A 11 1.49 14.19 5.43
C GLU A 11 2.35 13.44 6.45
N SER A 12 2.21 13.72 7.75
CA SER A 12 2.94 12.98 8.80
C SER A 12 2.48 11.51 8.92
N LEU A 13 1.35 11.17 8.31
CA LEU A 13 0.77 9.83 8.26
C LEU A 13 1.11 9.06 6.98
N ASN A 14 1.83 9.67 6.04
CA ASN A 14 2.25 9.00 4.81
C ASN A 14 3.25 7.87 5.10
N ALA A 15 2.95 6.67 4.62
CA ALA A 15 3.79 5.49 4.87
C ALA A 15 4.98 5.36 3.92
N GLU A 16 5.05 6.15 2.84
CA GLU A 16 6.10 6.09 1.81
C GLU A 16 7.49 6.39 2.39
N ARG A 17 7.56 7.19 3.46
CA ARG A 17 8.81 7.51 4.17
C ARG A 17 9.27 6.45 5.16
N ILE A 18 8.39 5.50 5.50
CA ILE A 18 8.70 4.35 6.36
C ILE A 18 9.18 3.17 5.49
N ALA A 19 8.83 3.20 4.20
CA ALA A 19 9.31 2.21 3.25
C ALA A 19 10.84 2.14 3.27
N LEU A 20 11.35 0.92 3.49
CA LEU A 20 12.77 0.63 3.34
C LEU A 20 13.20 1.05 1.92
N PRO A 21 14.28 1.83 1.75
CA PRO A 21 14.78 2.16 0.42
C PRO A 21 15.11 0.86 -0.32
N SER A 22 14.64 0.74 -1.57
CA SER A 22 14.82 -0.46 -2.44
C SER A 22 16.28 -0.86 -2.70
N ALA A 23 17.27 -0.15 -2.16
CA ALA A 23 18.68 -0.44 -2.38
C ALA A 23 19.51 -0.19 -1.12
N THR A 24 19.63 -1.19 -0.25
CA THR A 24 20.95 -1.56 0.33
C THR A 24 21.00 -3.04 0.71
N LEU A 25 20.62 -3.94 -0.21
CA LEU A 25 21.28 -5.25 -0.24
C LEU A 25 22.59 -5.07 -0.99
N ALA A 26 23.51 -4.30 -0.39
CA ALA A 26 24.88 -4.27 -0.83
C ALA A 26 25.45 -5.66 -0.58
N ALA A 27 25.74 -6.37 -1.67
CA ALA A 27 26.48 -7.61 -1.69
C ALA A 27 27.92 -7.35 -1.22
N ASP A 28 28.12 -7.20 0.08
CA ASP A 28 29.41 -7.44 0.69
C ASP A 28 29.53 -8.96 0.81
N GLY A 29 30.52 -9.55 0.13
CA GLY A 29 30.72 -11.00 -0.04
C GLY A 29 31.04 -11.79 1.24
N ARG A 30 30.38 -11.47 2.35
CA ARG A 30 30.37 -12.23 3.61
C ARG A 30 28.94 -12.67 3.86
N GLY A 31 28.70 -13.98 3.77
CA GLY A 31 27.41 -14.64 3.94
C GLY A 31 26.77 -14.45 5.31
N GLN A 32 26.29 -13.24 5.60
CA GLN A 32 25.28 -12.99 6.62
C GLN A 32 23.93 -13.01 5.92
N ARG A 33 23.03 -13.89 6.38
CA ARG A 33 21.63 -13.87 5.97
C ARG A 33 21.05 -12.52 6.40
N SER A 34 20.91 -11.59 5.45
CA SER A 34 20.15 -10.37 5.65
C SER A 34 18.77 -10.76 6.19
N ALA A 35 18.28 -10.04 7.20
CA ALA A 35 16.92 -10.22 7.69
C ALA A 35 15.93 -10.14 6.51
N PRO A 36 14.82 -10.90 6.54
CA PRO A 36 13.86 -10.89 5.45
C PRO A 36 13.35 -9.47 5.21
N GLY A 37 13.41 -9.04 3.96
CA GLY A 37 12.87 -7.75 3.53
C GLY A 37 11.45 -7.89 2.96
N PRO A 38 10.79 -6.76 2.68
CA PRO A 38 9.56 -6.75 1.89
C PRO A 38 9.76 -7.43 0.54
N ARG A 39 8.76 -8.18 0.08
CA ARG A 39 8.75 -8.63 -1.31
C ARG A 39 8.54 -7.44 -2.23
N LEU A 40 9.33 -7.35 -3.29
CA LEU A 40 9.18 -6.33 -4.32
C LEU A 40 8.27 -6.84 -5.45
N TYR A 41 7.34 -6.00 -5.88
CA TYR A 41 6.39 -6.29 -6.96
C TYR A 41 6.52 -5.24 -8.05
N SER A 42 6.57 -5.65 -9.31
CA SER A 42 6.59 -4.70 -10.41
C SER A 42 5.18 -4.11 -10.67
N PRO A 43 5.08 -2.92 -11.27
CA PRO A 43 3.81 -2.34 -11.72
C PRO A 43 2.97 -3.29 -12.60
N GLU A 44 3.63 -4.07 -13.45
CA GLU A 44 2.98 -5.04 -14.34
C GLU A 44 2.38 -6.20 -13.54
N GLU A 45 3.06 -6.65 -12.49
CA GLU A 45 2.57 -7.72 -11.62
C GLU A 45 1.35 -7.26 -10.83
N VAL A 46 1.37 -6.05 -10.28
CA VAL A 46 0.21 -5.48 -9.57
C VAL A 46 -1.00 -5.42 -10.50
N ARG A 47 -0.81 -4.98 -11.75
CA ARG A 47 -1.89 -4.87 -12.75
C ARG A 47 -2.56 -6.19 -13.10
N LYS A 48 -1.84 -7.32 -13.02
CA LYS A 48 -2.45 -8.65 -13.24
C LYS A 48 -3.49 -9.00 -12.19
N HIS A 49 -3.40 -8.37 -11.01
CA HIS A 49 -4.30 -8.59 -9.89
C HIS A 49 -5.25 -7.42 -9.65
N SER A 50 -5.43 -6.50 -10.62
CA SER A 50 -6.34 -5.36 -10.48
C SER A 50 -7.79 -5.65 -10.94
N GLU A 51 -8.15 -6.91 -11.17
CA GLU A 51 -9.49 -7.30 -11.64
C GLU A 51 -10.35 -7.89 -10.51
N PRO A 52 -11.30 -7.12 -9.94
CA PRO A 52 -12.12 -7.59 -8.81
C PRO A 52 -12.99 -8.81 -9.15
N ASP A 53 -13.37 -8.98 -10.42
CA ASP A 53 -14.15 -10.13 -10.90
C ASP A 53 -13.37 -11.46 -10.83
N GLN A 54 -12.03 -11.41 -10.71
CA GLN A 54 -11.18 -12.59 -10.54
C GLN A 54 -10.98 -12.98 -9.07
N GLY A 55 -11.63 -12.28 -8.13
CA GLY A 55 -11.53 -12.56 -6.69
C GLY A 55 -10.22 -12.09 -6.04
N SER A 56 -9.32 -11.46 -6.82
CA SER A 56 -8.13 -10.76 -6.31
C SER A 56 -8.14 -9.31 -6.80
N PHE A 57 -8.08 -8.35 -5.88
CA PHE A 57 -7.95 -6.93 -6.20
C PHE A 57 -6.76 -6.33 -5.45
N TRP A 58 -5.66 -6.07 -6.16
CA TRP A 58 -4.48 -5.43 -5.62
C TRP A 58 -4.47 -3.93 -5.96
N ALA A 59 -3.92 -3.15 -5.04
CA ALA A 59 -3.70 -1.72 -5.20
C ALA A 59 -2.37 -1.32 -4.56
N VAL A 60 -1.87 -0.13 -4.91
CA VAL A 60 -0.71 0.46 -4.25
C VAL A 60 -1.12 1.63 -3.38
N ILE A 61 -0.70 1.61 -2.11
CA ILE A 61 -0.95 2.67 -1.14
C ILE A 61 0.37 3.09 -0.52
N ASP A 62 0.76 4.35 -0.73
CA ASP A 62 2.03 4.91 -0.23
C ASP A 62 3.27 4.03 -0.53
N GLY A 63 3.27 3.38 -1.71
CA GLY A 63 4.37 2.52 -2.17
C GLY A 63 4.29 1.06 -1.72
N PHE A 64 3.29 0.68 -0.92
CA PHE A 64 3.06 -0.71 -0.52
C PHE A 64 1.99 -1.36 -1.38
N VAL A 65 2.25 -2.60 -1.81
CA VAL A 65 1.27 -3.43 -2.51
C VAL A 65 0.37 -4.09 -1.48
N VAL A 66 -0.94 -3.89 -1.63
CA VAL A 66 -1.94 -4.48 -0.75
C VAL A 66 -2.94 -5.32 -1.54
N ASP A 67 -3.38 -6.42 -0.94
CA ASP A 67 -4.60 -7.10 -1.32
C ASP A 67 -5.80 -6.39 -0.66
N ALA A 68 -6.70 -5.89 -1.48
CA ALA A 68 -7.90 -5.17 -1.10
C ALA A 68 -9.19 -5.93 -1.48
N SER A 69 -9.12 -7.24 -1.76
CA SER A 69 -10.25 -8.05 -2.23
C SER A 69 -11.43 -8.09 -1.26
N GLU A 70 -11.18 -8.10 0.06
CA GLU A 70 -12.22 -8.03 1.08
C GLU A 70 -12.76 -6.60 1.24
N PHE A 71 -11.85 -5.62 1.20
CA PHE A 71 -12.17 -4.21 1.34
C PHE A 71 -13.02 -3.67 0.18
N VAL A 72 -12.78 -4.15 -1.04
CA VAL A 72 -13.42 -3.64 -2.26
C VAL A 72 -14.95 -3.86 -2.25
N GLN A 73 -15.42 -4.90 -1.57
CA GLN A 73 -16.85 -5.25 -1.47
C GLN A 73 -17.61 -4.37 -0.47
N THR A 74 -16.89 -3.80 0.50
CA THR A 74 -17.48 -3.06 1.63
C THR A 74 -17.06 -1.58 1.65
N HIS A 75 -16.29 -1.13 0.66
CA HIS A 75 -15.73 0.21 0.61
C HIS A 75 -16.81 1.30 0.47
N PRO A 76 -16.89 2.27 1.42
CA PRO A 76 -17.89 3.35 1.40
C PRO A 76 -17.82 4.26 0.16
N GLY A 77 -16.63 4.40 -0.44
CA GLY A 77 -16.41 5.23 -1.63
C GLY A 77 -16.84 4.58 -2.95
N GLY A 78 -17.25 3.30 -2.92
CA GLY A 78 -17.63 2.50 -4.07
C GLY A 78 -16.43 1.97 -4.88
N LEU A 79 -16.70 0.88 -5.62
CA LEU A 79 -15.73 0.13 -6.42
C LEU A 79 -14.98 1.00 -7.44
N LYS A 80 -15.68 1.92 -8.12
CA LYS A 80 -15.11 2.76 -9.19
C LYS A 80 -13.92 3.61 -8.74
N LYS A 81 -13.93 4.09 -7.49
CA LYS A 81 -12.83 4.89 -6.93
C LYS A 81 -11.61 4.03 -6.60
N LEU A 82 -11.83 2.82 -6.10
CA LEU A 82 -10.77 1.84 -5.82
C LEU A 82 -10.10 1.35 -7.10
N LEU A 83 -10.88 1.01 -8.12
CA LEU A 83 -10.38 0.60 -9.43
C LEU A 83 -9.48 1.65 -10.11
N SER A 84 -9.65 2.93 -9.74
CA SER A 84 -8.85 4.02 -10.29
C SER A 84 -7.61 4.34 -9.45
N ALA A 85 -7.40 3.70 -8.29
CA ALA A 85 -6.34 4.04 -7.34
C ALA A 85 -4.93 4.02 -7.97
N ASP A 86 -4.69 3.09 -8.90
CA ASP A 86 -3.41 2.97 -9.59
C ASP A 86 -3.25 3.93 -10.78
N SER A 87 -4.29 4.70 -11.12
CA SER A 87 -4.25 5.68 -12.20
C SER A 87 -3.60 7.00 -11.75
N ALA A 88 -2.87 7.63 -12.66
CA ALA A 88 -2.24 8.93 -12.41
C ALA A 88 -3.24 10.06 -12.09
N ALA A 89 -4.47 9.96 -12.60
CA ALA A 89 -5.52 10.94 -12.36
C ALA A 89 -6.07 10.88 -10.93
N THR A 90 -5.96 9.72 -10.28
CA THR A 90 -6.42 9.46 -8.92
C THR A 90 -5.27 9.51 -7.92
N GLY A 91 -4.02 9.21 -8.30
CA GLY A 91 -2.87 9.28 -7.41
C GLY A 91 -2.65 10.68 -6.81
N ALA A 92 -2.27 10.73 -5.53
CA ALA A 92 -1.89 11.95 -4.83
C ALA A 92 -0.62 12.60 -5.42
N THR A 93 0.23 11.79 -6.05
CA THR A 93 1.50 12.22 -6.67
C THR A 93 1.33 12.69 -8.12
N GLY A 94 0.13 12.57 -8.70
CA GLY A 94 -0.10 12.79 -10.14
C GLY A 94 0.56 11.74 -11.05
N ARG A 95 1.04 10.63 -10.46
CA ARG A 95 1.63 9.48 -11.16
C ARG A 95 0.82 8.22 -10.87
N ALA A 96 0.92 7.23 -11.76
CA ALA A 96 0.35 5.91 -11.51
C ALA A 96 0.88 5.34 -10.18
N PHE A 97 0.06 4.53 -9.50
CA PHE A 97 0.37 3.95 -8.17
C PHE A 97 0.68 4.99 -7.09
N GLY A 98 0.18 6.21 -7.25
CA GLY A 98 0.39 7.33 -6.33
C GLY A 98 -0.67 7.47 -5.25
N PHE A 99 -1.52 6.47 -5.02
CA PHE A 99 -2.62 6.58 -4.06
C PHE A 99 -2.10 6.69 -2.62
N SER A 100 -2.78 7.50 -1.82
CA SER A 100 -2.41 7.81 -0.45
C SER A 100 -3.64 8.13 0.37
N PHE A 101 -3.74 7.57 1.57
CA PHE A 101 -4.80 7.95 2.52
C PHE A 101 -4.58 9.32 3.17
N SER A 102 -3.35 9.85 3.10
CA SER A 102 -2.93 11.06 3.80
C SER A 102 -2.58 12.22 2.88
N ARG A 103 -2.52 12.00 1.55
CA ARG A 103 -2.15 13.02 0.56
C ARG A 103 -3.20 13.19 -0.55
N GLY A 104 -3.22 14.39 -1.12
CA GLY A 104 -3.95 14.71 -2.36
C GLY A 104 -5.47 14.70 -2.23
N ARG A 105 -6.16 14.66 -3.37
CA ARG A 105 -7.64 14.73 -3.46
C ARG A 105 -8.36 13.51 -2.89
N ASN A 106 -7.62 12.49 -2.48
CA ASN A 106 -8.13 11.25 -1.88
C ASN A 106 -7.74 11.11 -0.41
N ALA A 107 -7.21 12.17 0.23
CA ALA A 107 -7.00 12.17 1.66
C ALA A 107 -8.31 11.78 2.38
N HIS A 108 -8.21 10.79 3.26
CA HIS A 108 -9.31 10.28 4.07
C HIS A 108 -9.18 10.78 5.50
N PHE A 109 -10.15 10.45 6.36
CA PHE A 109 -10.07 10.75 7.78
C PHE A 109 -8.70 10.37 8.35
N PRO A 110 -8.06 11.23 9.17
CA PRO A 110 -6.72 10.97 9.71
C PRO A 110 -6.58 9.60 10.39
N GLN A 111 -7.67 9.07 10.96
CA GLN A 111 -7.70 7.73 11.54
C GLN A 111 -7.42 6.62 10.50
N THR A 112 -7.88 6.76 9.26
CA THR A 112 -7.60 5.83 8.16
C THR A 112 -6.13 5.83 7.80
N GLY A 113 -5.52 7.02 7.69
CA GLY A 113 -4.08 7.16 7.46
C GLY A 113 -3.25 6.57 8.60
N ARG A 114 -3.62 6.82 9.86
CA ARG A 114 -2.98 6.23 11.04
C ARG A 114 -3.04 4.71 11.03
N ARG A 115 -4.22 4.11 10.81
CA ARG A 115 -4.38 2.65 10.74
C ARG A 115 -3.50 2.03 9.67
N PHE A 116 -3.45 2.63 8.49
CA PHE A 116 -2.60 2.13 7.42
C PHE A 116 -1.12 2.23 7.78
N ARG A 117 -0.70 3.37 8.31
CA ARG A 117 0.67 3.58 8.78
C ARG A 117 1.07 2.57 9.86
N ASP A 118 0.22 2.38 10.88
CA ASP A 118 0.45 1.41 11.96
C ASP A 118 0.56 -0.02 11.42
N GLY A 119 -0.24 -0.36 10.40
CA GLY A 119 -0.17 -1.62 9.67
C GLY A 119 1.16 -1.81 8.92
N VAL A 120 1.66 -0.75 8.27
CA VAL A 120 2.98 -0.76 7.62
C VAL A 120 4.11 -0.92 8.64
N GLU A 121 4.04 -0.22 9.77
CA GLU A 121 5.02 -0.38 10.85
C GLU A 121 5.01 -1.81 11.40
N GLN A 122 3.83 -2.41 11.57
CA GLN A 122 3.69 -3.83 11.95
C GLN A 122 4.30 -4.77 10.91
N TYR A 123 3.98 -4.57 9.63
CA TYR A 123 4.52 -5.35 8.52
C TYR A 123 6.06 -5.32 8.51
N LEU A 124 6.66 -4.13 8.59
CA LEU A 124 8.12 -3.95 8.57
C LEU A 124 8.81 -4.45 9.85
N SER A 125 8.10 -4.49 10.98
CA SER A 125 8.59 -5.09 12.22
C SER A 125 8.45 -6.62 12.24
N GLY A 126 7.80 -7.19 11.22
CA GLY A 126 7.55 -8.61 11.09
C GLY A 126 8.83 -9.43 11.15
N LYS A 127 8.74 -10.60 11.77
CA LYS A 127 9.79 -11.62 11.74
C LYS A 127 9.29 -12.75 10.85
N GLY A 128 10.11 -13.16 9.90
CA GLY A 128 9.87 -14.31 9.05
C GLY A 128 11.07 -15.25 9.10
N ASP A 129 10.82 -16.55 9.02
CA ASP A 129 11.85 -17.56 8.77
C ASP A 129 12.12 -17.73 7.25
N ASP A 130 11.20 -17.20 6.43
CA ASP A 130 11.25 -17.21 4.97
C ASP A 130 12.10 -16.06 4.39
N ALA A 131 12.31 -16.10 3.07
CA ALA A 131 13.10 -15.09 2.36
C ALA A 131 12.49 -13.67 2.38
N PHE A 132 11.18 -13.56 2.62
CA PHE A 132 10.43 -12.30 2.63
C PHE A 132 9.55 -12.17 3.87
N LEU A 133 9.24 -10.93 4.24
CA LEU A 133 8.29 -10.65 5.33
C LEU A 133 6.90 -11.24 5.02
N PRO A 134 6.26 -11.90 6.00
CA PRO A 134 4.93 -12.46 5.81
C PRO A 134 3.89 -11.34 5.59
N PRO A 135 2.79 -11.61 4.87
CA PRO A 135 1.72 -10.64 4.70
C PRO A 135 1.14 -10.17 6.04
N ALA A 136 0.70 -8.91 6.11
CA ALA A 136 0.15 -8.31 7.33
C ALA A 136 -1.24 -7.71 7.13
N ASP A 137 -2.17 -8.04 8.02
CA ASP A 137 -3.54 -7.52 7.98
C ASP A 137 -3.63 -6.09 8.56
N VAL A 138 -4.40 -5.25 7.88
CA VAL A 138 -4.78 -3.90 8.33
C VAL A 138 -6.30 -3.81 8.34
N ALA A 139 -6.88 -3.88 9.54
CA ALA A 139 -8.34 -3.88 9.69
C ALA A 139 -8.95 -2.47 9.61
N PHE A 140 -10.03 -2.34 8.85
CA PHE A 140 -10.84 -1.13 8.69
C PHE A 140 -12.31 -1.37 9.10
N PRO A 141 -12.61 -1.78 10.35
CA PRO A 141 -13.98 -2.05 10.76
C PRO A 141 -14.89 -0.83 10.59
N PRO A 142 -16.15 -1.03 10.13
CA PRO A 142 -16.78 -2.30 9.74
C PRO A 142 -16.52 -2.74 8.27
N PHE A 143 -15.65 -2.05 7.54
CA PHE A 143 -15.43 -2.16 6.10
C PHE A 143 -14.34 -3.18 5.70
N GLY A 144 -14.16 -4.27 6.44
CA GLY A 144 -13.18 -5.32 6.12
C GLY A 144 -11.73 -4.93 6.42
N LYS A 145 -10.79 -5.50 5.67
CA LYS A 145 -9.33 -5.32 5.86
C LYS A 145 -8.57 -5.22 4.54
N LEU A 146 -7.38 -4.64 4.62
CA LEU A 146 -6.33 -4.74 3.59
C LEU A 146 -5.27 -5.72 4.07
N VAL A 147 -4.59 -6.40 3.15
CA VAL A 147 -3.44 -7.25 3.48
C VAL A 147 -2.20 -6.69 2.78
N ILE A 148 -1.21 -6.24 3.54
CA ILE A 148 0.07 -5.78 2.99
C ILE A 148 0.86 -6.99 2.50
N LEU A 149 1.20 -7.01 1.21
CA LEU A 149 1.93 -8.09 0.57
C LEU A 149 3.44 -7.79 0.42
N GLY A 150 3.78 -6.50 0.32
CA GLY A 150 5.12 -6.06 -0.02
C GLY A 150 5.17 -4.61 -0.49
N GLN A 151 6.21 -4.28 -1.24
CA GLN A 151 6.45 -2.94 -1.78
C GLN A 151 6.45 -2.94 -3.30
N LEU A 152 6.03 -1.82 -3.88
CA LEU A 152 6.14 -1.58 -5.31
C LEU A 152 7.61 -1.33 -5.66
N ASP A 153 8.13 -2.10 -6.61
CA ASP A 153 9.42 -1.85 -7.22
C ASP A 153 9.31 -0.67 -8.19
N ASN A 154 9.75 0.49 -7.73
CA ASN A 154 9.76 1.72 -8.52
C ASN A 154 11.03 1.88 -9.37
N GLY A 155 11.92 0.88 -9.41
CA GLY A 155 13.07 0.83 -10.32
C GLY A 155 13.98 2.06 -10.26
N ARG A 156 14.20 2.63 -9.07
CA ARG A 156 15.11 3.78 -8.88
C ARG A 156 16.57 3.37 -8.84
#